data_AF-A0A5D6Y7E4-F1
#
_entry.id   AF-A0A5D6Y7E4-F1
#
_cell.length_a   1.000
_cell.length_b   1.000
_cell.length_c   1.000
_cell.angle_alpha   90.00
_cell.angle_beta   90.00
_cell.angle_gamma   90.00
#
_symmetry.space_group_name_H-M   'P 1'
#
loop_
_entity.id
_entity.type
_entity.pdbx_description
1 polymer ?
#
loop_
_entity_poly.entity_id
_entity_poly.type
_entity_poly.pdbx_seq_one_letter_code
_entity_poly.pdbx_strand_id
1 'polypeptide(L)'
;DNVQVQKDIPRTSKWLAGCSGAPTLDADASRVRLERLAHVLHAFLSGCTAHVRTDEAEGDNDNAVNGVRGSFTREASKSFYMQGMNGLAFILLDVLGEDELVALQFFRGIIARILPHVFGIRSAGAERDNFDLFSSLVEVGNTLEEVVALHLPSFHAAMDDAGIPVCLLAYKWFPTLFSDVSLMAHNAQLRYDTLLMIWDIRLLMGLEGIFCVSLALFSTAEESVVGVGPDASAETVSNALVRVISQIRPEDLITSVCEVLELCSHHVLLKLRNGHRRRLQIGYARQKYDGVRSSSGGSSSSRLARLSSPGASVRADPSAAASASAARESPSTAFMTVKDLDSGKLFKISRSGSMLLPVMKAV
;
A
#
# COMPACT_ATOMS: atom_id res chain seq x y z
N ASP A 1 19.14 14.14 -2.49
CA ASP A 1 18.90 12.69 -2.28
C ASP A 1 19.93 12.06 -1.34
N ASN A 2 21.18 11.83 -1.73
CA ASN A 2 22.19 11.24 -0.84
C ASN A 2 22.35 11.99 0.50
N VAL A 3 22.42 13.34 0.47
CA VAL A 3 22.47 14.17 1.69
C VAL A 3 21.22 13.99 2.56
N GLN A 4 20.05 13.79 1.95
CA GLN A 4 18.80 13.61 2.68
C GLN A 4 18.76 12.21 3.34
N VAL A 5 19.15 11.16 2.60
CA VAL A 5 19.26 9.79 3.14
C VAL A 5 20.16 9.75 4.38
N GLN A 6 21.32 10.41 4.32
CA GLN A 6 22.25 10.50 5.46
C GLN A 6 21.65 11.19 6.69
N LYS A 7 20.72 12.14 6.49
CA LYS A 7 19.97 12.78 7.60
C LYS A 7 18.84 11.90 8.12
N ASP A 8 18.18 11.14 7.25
CA ASP A 8 16.97 10.40 7.59
C ASP A 8 17.23 9.04 8.25
N ILE A 9 18.32 8.35 7.90
CA ILE A 9 18.70 7.08 8.54
C ILE A 9 18.74 7.21 10.08
N PRO A 10 19.52 8.13 10.69
CA PRO A 10 19.58 8.26 12.14
C PRO A 10 18.27 8.79 12.76
N ARG A 11 17.38 9.41 11.98
CA ARG A 11 16.05 9.85 12.46
C ARG A 11 15.06 8.68 12.52
N THR A 12 15.27 7.65 11.72
CA THR A 12 14.36 6.49 11.62
C THR A 12 14.33 5.68 12.91
N SER A 13 15.45 5.58 13.63
CA SER A 13 15.49 4.88 14.93
C SER A 13 14.62 5.57 15.98
N LYS A 14 14.60 6.91 16.02
CA LYS A 14 13.74 7.69 16.91
C LYS A 14 12.26 7.51 16.57
N TRP A 15 11.95 7.38 15.28
CA TRP A 15 10.59 7.14 14.82
C TRP A 15 10.06 5.79 15.31
N LEU A 16 10.83 4.69 15.19
CA LEU A 16 10.41 3.38 15.67
C LEU A 16 10.16 3.38 17.18
N ALA A 17 11.07 4.02 17.95
CA ALA A 17 10.93 4.12 19.40
C ALA A 17 9.67 4.87 19.84
N GLY A 18 9.09 5.71 18.98
CA GLY A 18 7.84 6.43 19.23
C GLY A 18 6.56 5.64 18.91
N CYS A 19 6.65 4.49 18.24
CA CYS A 19 5.50 3.67 17.86
C CYS A 19 5.19 2.64 18.95
N SER A 20 4.02 2.73 19.58
CA SER A 20 3.59 1.71 20.56
C SER A 20 3.45 0.34 19.88
N GLY A 21 3.97 -0.72 20.52
CA GLY A 21 3.94 -2.08 19.98
C GLY A 21 4.95 -2.35 18.86
N ALA A 22 5.86 -1.40 18.57
CA ALA A 22 6.97 -1.66 17.67
C ALA A 22 7.95 -2.70 18.24
N PRO A 23 8.67 -3.46 17.40
CA PRO A 23 9.69 -4.39 17.84
C PRO A 23 10.72 -3.71 18.74
N THR A 24 10.91 -4.25 19.94
CA THR A 24 11.96 -3.80 20.85
C THR A 24 13.30 -4.32 20.35
N LEU A 25 14.09 -3.45 19.75
CA LEU A 25 15.45 -3.75 19.33
C LEU A 25 16.44 -3.33 20.41
N ASP A 26 17.38 -4.21 20.74
CA ASP A 26 18.55 -3.79 21.51
C ASP A 26 19.45 -2.87 20.67
N ALA A 27 20.49 -2.30 21.30
CA ALA A 27 21.37 -1.33 20.64
C ALA A 27 22.11 -1.92 19.43
N ASP A 28 22.52 -3.19 19.50
CA ASP A 28 23.25 -3.85 18.42
C ASP A 28 22.31 -4.20 17.26
N ALA A 29 21.12 -4.74 17.53
CA ALA A 29 20.09 -5.03 16.55
C ALA A 29 19.60 -3.75 15.85
N SER A 30 19.43 -2.67 16.61
CA SER A 30 19.09 -1.35 16.07
C SER A 30 20.18 -0.83 15.13
N ARG A 31 21.46 -0.94 15.51
CA ARG A 31 22.59 -0.56 14.65
C ARG A 31 22.59 -1.37 13.35
N VAL A 32 22.50 -2.69 13.43
CA VAL A 32 22.47 -3.58 12.27
C VAL A 32 21.31 -3.24 11.34
N ARG A 33 20.11 -3.00 11.87
CA ARG A 33 18.95 -2.62 11.06
C ARG A 33 19.13 -1.27 10.37
N LEU A 34 19.76 -0.30 11.02
CA LEU A 34 20.07 1.00 10.40
C LEU A 34 21.13 0.87 9.29
N GLU A 35 22.12 -0.01 9.45
CA GLU A 35 23.09 -0.32 8.40
C GLU A 35 22.40 -0.94 7.17
N ARG A 36 21.51 -1.91 7.38
CA ARG A 36 20.69 -2.51 6.31
C ARG A 36 19.76 -1.50 5.63
N LEU A 37 19.13 -0.63 6.42
CA LEU A 37 18.36 0.49 5.87
C LEU A 37 19.23 1.36 4.95
N ALA A 38 20.45 1.68 5.38
CA ALA A 38 21.39 2.45 4.57
C ALA A 38 21.71 1.73 3.26
N HIS A 39 21.97 0.42 3.29
CA HIS A 39 22.22 -0.38 2.08
C HIS A 39 21.02 -0.34 1.12
N VAL A 40 19.80 -0.59 1.61
CA VAL A 40 18.58 -0.57 0.77
C VAL A 40 18.37 0.80 0.14
N LEU A 41 18.51 1.89 0.91
CA LEU A 41 18.31 3.25 0.39
C LEU A 41 19.42 3.65 -0.60
N HIS A 42 20.68 3.31 -0.33
CA HIS A 42 21.77 3.57 -1.26
C HIS A 42 21.70 2.71 -2.52
N ALA A 43 21.26 1.45 -2.43
CA ALA A 43 21.02 0.58 -3.58
C ALA A 43 19.81 1.04 -4.40
N PHE A 44 18.77 1.58 -3.75
CA PHE A 44 17.69 2.26 -4.43
C PHE A 44 18.24 3.43 -5.25
N LEU A 45 18.91 4.39 -4.60
CA LEU A 45 19.48 5.58 -5.26
C LEU A 45 20.48 5.25 -6.37
N SER A 46 21.33 4.23 -6.16
CA SER A 46 22.30 3.79 -7.17
C SER A 46 21.63 3.11 -8.36
N GLY A 47 20.44 2.53 -8.18
CA GLY A 47 19.60 2.06 -9.27
C GLY A 47 18.84 3.18 -9.99
N CYS A 48 18.76 4.38 -9.42
CA CYS A 48 18.08 5.55 -9.99
C CYS A 48 18.94 6.33 -10.99
N THR A 49 20.26 6.12 -11.03
CA THR A 49 21.22 6.90 -11.83
C THR A 49 21.16 6.66 -13.34
N ALA A 50 20.17 5.91 -13.84
CA ALA A 50 20.00 5.70 -15.26
C ALA A 50 19.12 6.74 -15.99
N HIS A 51 18.40 7.66 -15.33
CA HIS A 51 17.48 8.55 -16.05
C HIS A 51 17.32 9.99 -15.52
N VAL A 52 17.15 10.90 -16.49
CA VAL A 52 17.33 12.36 -16.46
C VAL A 52 16.20 13.12 -15.74
N ARG A 53 16.54 14.29 -15.21
CA ARG A 53 15.69 15.23 -14.45
C ARG A 53 14.79 16.03 -15.39
N THR A 54 13.49 16.12 -15.15
CA THR A 54 12.54 16.92 -15.94
C THR A 54 12.56 18.42 -15.61
N ASP A 55 13.55 18.89 -14.87
CA ASP A 55 13.71 20.32 -14.55
C ASP A 55 14.76 20.99 -15.47
N GLU A 56 15.36 20.24 -16.40
CA GLU A 56 16.39 20.72 -17.34
C GLU A 56 16.10 20.26 -18.78
N ALA A 57 15.03 20.77 -19.38
CA ALA A 57 14.80 20.97 -20.83
C ALA A 57 13.48 21.77 -20.93
N GLU A 58 13.36 22.95 -21.54
CA GLU A 58 14.07 23.53 -22.67
C GLU A 58 14.17 25.06 -22.52
N GLY A 59 15.39 25.56 -22.34
CA GLY A 59 15.81 26.84 -22.90
C GLY A 59 16.84 26.51 -23.98
N ASP A 60 16.68 27.07 -25.17
CA ASP A 60 17.55 27.01 -26.36
C ASP A 60 17.68 25.67 -27.10
N ASN A 61 16.92 25.50 -28.20
CA ASN A 61 17.42 25.82 -29.54
C ASN A 61 16.39 25.47 -30.63
N ASP A 62 15.71 26.50 -31.14
CA ASP A 62 15.21 26.53 -32.50
C ASP A 62 16.40 26.48 -33.47
N ASN A 63 16.74 25.29 -33.97
CA ASN A 63 17.26 25.04 -35.33
C ASN A 63 17.86 23.62 -35.45
N ALA A 64 17.06 22.66 -35.94
CA ALA A 64 17.58 21.54 -36.72
C ALA A 64 16.46 20.87 -37.51
N VAL A 65 16.25 21.39 -38.71
CA VAL A 65 15.52 20.74 -39.80
C VAL A 65 16.24 19.44 -40.21
N ASN A 66 15.44 18.41 -40.53
CA ASN A 66 15.77 17.13 -41.19
C ASN A 66 16.31 15.96 -40.34
N GLY A 67 15.38 15.05 -40.03
CA GLY A 67 15.44 13.64 -40.46
C GLY A 67 16.51 12.74 -39.84
N VAL A 68 16.06 11.77 -39.04
CA VAL A 68 16.40 10.33 -39.10
C VAL A 68 15.74 9.63 -37.89
N ARG A 69 14.90 8.62 -38.20
CA ARG A 69 14.41 7.53 -37.34
C ARG A 69 14.32 7.81 -35.83
N GLY A 70 13.12 8.14 -35.37
CA GLY A 70 12.73 8.15 -33.96
C GLY A 70 13.00 6.81 -33.30
N SER A 71 14.15 6.70 -32.65
CA SER A 71 14.39 5.77 -31.56
C SER A 71 13.43 6.17 -30.45
N PHE A 72 12.46 5.31 -30.15
CA PHE A 72 11.67 5.39 -28.92
C PHE A 72 12.63 5.14 -27.74
N THR A 73 13.40 6.16 -27.35
CA THR A 73 14.05 6.20 -26.05
C THR A 73 12.95 6.36 -25.03
N ARG A 74 12.50 5.20 -24.54
CA ARG A 74 11.69 5.01 -23.35
C ARG A 74 12.19 5.94 -22.25
N GLU A 75 11.54 7.10 -22.09
CA GLU A 75 11.77 8.02 -20.99
C GLU A 75 11.45 7.26 -19.71
N ALA A 76 12.47 6.65 -19.10
CA ALA A 76 12.27 6.05 -17.80
C ALA A 76 12.17 7.21 -16.80
N SER A 77 11.02 7.28 -16.16
CA SER A 77 10.74 8.19 -15.07
C SER A 77 11.84 8.12 -14.01
N LYS A 78 12.51 9.26 -13.80
CA LYS A 78 13.53 9.45 -12.78
C LYS A 78 12.98 9.09 -11.41
N SER A 79 13.64 8.16 -10.73
CA SER A 79 13.32 7.82 -9.34
C SER A 79 13.97 8.86 -8.41
N PHE A 80 13.16 9.51 -7.58
CA PHE A 80 13.58 10.52 -6.61
C PHE A 80 13.50 9.95 -5.19
N TYR A 81 14.34 10.46 -4.28
CA TYR A 81 14.15 10.21 -2.86
C TYR A 81 13.45 11.40 -2.19
N MET A 82 12.44 11.09 -1.39
CA MET A 82 11.67 12.04 -0.61
C MET A 82 11.67 11.60 0.86
N GLN A 83 11.67 12.61 1.74
CA GLN A 83 11.58 12.39 3.18
C GLN A 83 10.35 11.53 3.53
N GLY A 84 10.55 10.51 4.37
CA GLY A 84 9.53 9.52 4.71
C GLY A 84 9.70 8.18 4.00
N MET A 85 10.42 8.14 2.88
CA MET A 85 10.75 6.87 2.20
C MET A 85 11.65 5.96 3.04
N ASN A 86 12.47 6.53 3.92
CA ASN A 86 13.20 5.80 4.95
C ASN A 86 12.28 4.98 5.86
N GLY A 87 11.12 5.53 6.26
CA GLY A 87 10.13 4.81 7.06
C GLY A 87 9.57 3.59 6.32
N LEU A 88 9.25 3.75 5.03
CA LEU A 88 8.77 2.66 4.19
C LEU A 88 9.78 1.51 4.10
N ALA A 89 11.03 1.82 3.77
CA ALA A 89 12.09 0.81 3.65
C ALA A 89 12.38 0.13 5.00
N PHE A 90 12.31 0.88 6.10
CA PHE A 90 12.52 0.35 7.44
C PHE A 90 11.42 -0.63 7.87
N ILE A 91 10.14 -0.30 7.60
CA ILE A 91 9.02 -1.23 7.86
C ILE A 91 9.18 -2.51 7.02
N LEU A 92 9.58 -2.38 5.75
CA LEU A 92 9.78 -3.53 4.88
C LEU A 92 10.89 -4.47 5.40
N LEU A 93 11.99 -3.93 5.91
CA LEU A 93 13.07 -4.73 6.49
C LEU A 93 12.58 -5.53 7.70
N ASP A 94 11.71 -4.96 8.53
CA ASP A 94 11.13 -5.68 9.67
C ASP A 94 10.19 -6.80 9.22
N VAL A 95 9.22 -6.48 8.35
CA VAL A 95 8.17 -7.42 7.92
C VAL A 95 8.71 -8.56 7.05
N LEU A 96 9.75 -8.29 6.25
CA LEU A 96 10.34 -9.27 5.32
C LEU A 96 11.50 -10.07 5.94
N GLY A 97 11.66 -10.01 7.26
CA GLY A 97 12.67 -10.81 7.96
C GLY A 97 14.10 -10.41 7.61
N GLU A 98 14.33 -9.11 7.37
CA GLU A 98 15.64 -8.52 7.09
C GLU A 98 16.30 -8.94 5.76
N ASP A 99 15.57 -9.56 4.84
CA ASP A 99 16.06 -9.80 3.48
C ASP A 99 16.14 -8.48 2.70
N GLU A 100 17.34 -7.89 2.64
CA GLU A 100 17.59 -6.60 1.98
C GLU A 100 17.22 -6.61 0.50
N LEU A 101 17.38 -7.74 -0.20
CA LEU A 101 17.09 -7.82 -1.63
C LEU A 101 15.58 -7.82 -1.87
N VAL A 102 14.85 -8.64 -1.12
CA VAL A 102 13.39 -8.69 -1.20
C VAL A 102 12.79 -7.35 -0.74
N ALA A 103 13.31 -6.77 0.36
CA ALA A 103 12.90 -5.44 0.82
C ALA A 103 13.14 -4.36 -0.25
N LEU A 104 14.30 -4.35 -0.91
CA LEU A 104 14.58 -3.43 -2.01
C LEU A 104 13.63 -3.62 -3.20
N GLN A 105 13.30 -4.86 -3.56
CA GLN A 105 12.36 -5.14 -4.65
C GLN A 105 10.95 -4.65 -4.33
N PHE A 106 10.45 -4.93 -3.12
CA PHE A 106 9.15 -4.41 -2.65
C PHE A 106 9.14 -2.89 -2.58
N PHE A 107 10.20 -2.28 -2.03
CA PHE A 107 10.35 -0.83 -1.93
C PHE A 107 10.29 -0.17 -3.31
N ARG A 108 11.03 -0.70 -4.29
CA ARG A 108 10.95 -0.25 -5.70
C ARG A 108 9.55 -0.41 -6.27
N GLY A 109 8.88 -1.52 -5.97
CA GLY A 109 7.49 -1.76 -6.38
C GLY A 109 6.54 -0.69 -5.83
N ILE A 110 6.61 -0.38 -4.54
CA ILE A 110 5.80 0.66 -3.90
C ILE A 110 6.03 2.03 -4.57
N ILE A 111 7.28 2.42 -4.76
CA ILE A 111 7.61 3.74 -5.32
C ILE A 111 7.23 3.84 -6.80
N ALA A 112 7.37 2.76 -7.57
CA ALA A 112 7.08 2.77 -8.99
C ALA A 112 5.60 2.51 -9.32
N ARG A 113 4.84 1.89 -8.41
CA ARG A 113 3.47 1.41 -8.70
C ARG A 113 2.40 1.91 -7.75
N ILE A 114 2.73 2.37 -6.54
CA ILE A 114 1.75 2.87 -5.56
C ILE A 114 1.84 4.39 -5.44
N LEU A 115 3.03 4.91 -5.10
CA LEU A 115 3.22 6.35 -4.91
C LEU A 115 2.86 7.21 -6.14
N PRO A 116 3.08 6.79 -7.40
CA PRO A 116 2.69 7.63 -8.53
C PRO A 116 1.20 7.93 -8.55
N HIS A 117 0.35 7.01 -8.06
CA HIS A 117 -1.08 7.26 -7.93
C HIS A 117 -1.41 8.33 -6.88
N VAL A 118 -0.60 8.45 -5.83
CA VAL A 118 -0.73 9.48 -4.80
C VAL A 118 -0.33 10.85 -5.34
N PHE A 119 0.66 10.89 -6.23
CA PHE A 119 1.16 12.13 -6.83
C PHE A 119 0.47 12.52 -8.14
N GLY A 120 -0.48 11.73 -8.64
CA GLY A 120 -1.07 11.93 -9.97
C GLY A 120 -0.07 11.72 -11.14
N ILE A 121 1.05 11.03 -10.89
CA ILE A 121 2.08 10.76 -11.88
C ILE A 121 1.64 9.57 -12.75
N ARG A 122 1.48 9.83 -14.05
CA ARG A 122 1.19 8.80 -15.04
C ARG A 122 2.41 7.90 -15.26
N SER A 123 2.28 6.62 -14.92
CA SER A 123 3.34 5.63 -15.20
C SER A 123 3.09 5.00 -16.57
N ALA A 124 4.10 5.03 -17.45
CA ALA A 124 4.00 4.44 -18.78
C ALA A 124 3.68 2.94 -18.71
N GLY A 125 2.57 2.53 -19.33
CA GLY A 125 2.14 1.12 -19.36
C GLY A 125 1.19 0.71 -18.23
N ALA A 126 0.78 1.63 -17.36
CA ALA A 126 -0.31 1.36 -16.44
C ALA A 126 -1.65 1.58 -17.16
N GLU A 127 -2.47 0.53 -17.24
CA GLU A 127 -3.78 0.55 -17.91
C GLU A 127 -4.64 1.72 -17.36
N ARG A 128 -5.33 2.43 -18.26
CA ARG A 128 -5.92 3.77 -18.11
C ARG A 128 -6.98 3.96 -17.00
N ASP A 129 -7.29 2.96 -16.21
CA ASP A 129 -8.57 2.94 -15.48
C ASP A 129 -8.66 3.95 -14.32
N ASN A 130 -7.54 4.38 -13.73
CA ASN A 130 -7.53 5.31 -12.58
C ASN A 130 -6.49 6.46 -12.67
N PHE A 131 -5.62 6.49 -13.68
CA PHE A 131 -4.54 7.48 -13.82
C PHE A 131 -5.00 8.86 -14.32
N ASP A 132 -6.28 9.00 -14.61
CA ASP A 132 -6.90 10.27 -15.04
C ASP A 132 -7.72 10.92 -13.92
N LEU A 133 -7.72 10.35 -12.70
CA LEU A 133 -8.47 10.92 -11.59
C LEU A 133 -7.78 12.13 -10.98
N PHE A 134 -6.45 12.09 -10.90
CA PHE A 134 -5.64 13.11 -10.25
C PHE A 134 -4.39 13.38 -11.07
N SER A 135 -4.02 14.64 -11.18
CA SER A 135 -2.81 15.14 -11.82
C SER A 135 -1.73 15.54 -10.81
N SER A 136 -2.11 15.68 -9.53
CA SER A 136 -1.21 16.12 -8.47
C SER A 136 -1.66 15.64 -7.08
N LEU A 137 -0.73 15.68 -6.12
CA LEU A 137 -1.04 15.47 -4.69
C LEU A 137 -2.03 16.51 -4.14
N VAL A 138 -2.01 17.73 -4.70
CA VAL A 138 -2.94 18.81 -4.32
C VAL A 138 -4.38 18.40 -4.64
N GLU A 139 -4.63 17.88 -5.85
CA GLU A 139 -5.96 17.41 -6.26
C GLU A 139 -6.44 16.22 -5.41
N VAL A 140 -5.52 15.29 -5.08
CA VAL A 140 -5.82 14.18 -4.18
C VAL A 140 -6.22 14.69 -2.79
N GLY A 141 -5.51 15.69 -2.27
CA GLY A 141 -5.81 16.33 -0.99
C GLY A 141 -7.16 17.07 -1.01
N ASN A 142 -7.44 17.84 -2.05
CA ASN A 142 -8.73 18.54 -2.22
C ASN A 142 -9.89 17.55 -2.32
N THR A 143 -9.70 16.44 -3.01
CA THR A 143 -10.71 15.37 -3.06
C THR A 143 -10.93 14.76 -1.69
N LEU A 144 -9.89 14.59 -0.89
CA LEU A 144 -10.06 14.13 0.50
C LEU A 144 -10.89 15.13 1.30
N GLU A 145 -10.62 16.43 1.16
CA GLU A 145 -11.42 17.50 1.78
C GLU A 145 -12.90 17.37 1.43
N GLU A 146 -13.23 17.27 0.13
CA GLU A 146 -14.60 17.14 -0.36
C GLU A 146 -15.30 15.89 0.19
N VAL A 147 -14.58 14.75 0.22
CA VAL A 147 -15.09 13.50 0.74
C VAL A 147 -15.39 13.60 2.24
N VAL A 148 -14.51 14.25 3.00
CA VAL A 148 -14.66 14.45 4.45
C VAL A 148 -15.77 15.44 4.75
N ALA A 149 -15.88 16.54 4.01
CA ALA A 149 -16.99 17.49 4.12
C ALA A 149 -18.35 16.81 3.88
N LEU A 150 -18.42 15.86 2.94
CA LEU A 150 -19.64 15.10 2.67
C LEU A 150 -19.94 14.04 3.73
N HIS A 151 -18.93 13.30 4.19
CA HIS A 151 -19.12 12.11 5.02
C HIS A 151 -19.06 12.38 6.52
N LEU A 152 -18.27 13.35 6.95
CA LEU A 152 -18.02 13.75 8.34
C LEU A 152 -18.11 15.29 8.46
N PRO A 153 -19.29 15.90 8.19
CA PRO A 153 -19.42 17.35 8.08
C PRO A 153 -19.09 18.08 9.39
N SER A 154 -19.40 17.48 10.55
CA SER A 154 -19.09 18.06 11.85
C SER A 154 -17.59 18.06 12.13
N PHE A 155 -16.90 16.95 11.82
CA PHE A 155 -15.44 16.91 11.87
C PHE A 155 -14.80 17.95 10.93
N HIS A 156 -15.26 18.02 9.68
CA HIS A 156 -14.74 18.98 8.70
C HIS A 156 -14.87 20.42 9.21
N ALA A 157 -16.07 20.81 9.70
CA ALA A 157 -16.30 22.14 10.25
C ALA A 157 -15.35 22.45 11.43
N ALA A 158 -15.17 21.51 12.37
CA ALA A 158 -14.27 21.71 13.50
C ALA A 158 -12.79 21.88 13.09
N MET A 159 -12.36 21.17 12.04
CA MET A 159 -11.02 21.31 11.48
C MET A 159 -10.83 22.65 10.76
N ASP A 160 -11.83 23.09 9.99
CA ASP A 160 -11.82 24.36 9.26
C ASP A 160 -11.87 25.58 10.20
N ASP A 161 -12.74 25.54 11.23
CA ASP A 161 -12.83 26.57 12.28
C ASP A 161 -11.49 26.77 13.00
N ALA A 162 -10.74 25.68 13.21
CA ALA A 162 -9.40 25.71 13.81
C ALA A 162 -8.28 26.09 12.80
N GLY A 163 -8.61 26.31 11.53
CA GLY A 163 -7.66 26.66 10.47
C GLY A 163 -6.76 25.51 10.03
N ILE A 164 -7.24 24.26 10.13
CA ILE A 164 -6.52 23.05 9.71
C ILE A 164 -7.28 22.37 8.55
N PRO A 165 -7.03 22.76 7.30
CA PRO A 165 -7.60 22.03 6.16
C PRO A 165 -7.20 20.56 6.19
N VAL A 166 -8.16 19.65 6.03
CA VAL A 166 -7.92 18.20 6.06
C VAL A 166 -6.95 17.77 4.97
N CYS A 167 -6.94 18.46 3.84
CA CYS A 167 -6.02 18.24 2.73
C CYS A 167 -4.55 18.37 3.15
N LEU A 168 -4.23 19.17 4.17
CA LEU A 168 -2.87 19.28 4.72
C LEU A 168 -2.35 17.95 5.28
N LEU A 169 -3.25 17.12 5.83
CA LEU A 169 -2.92 15.81 6.35
C LEU A 169 -2.50 14.86 5.23
N ALA A 170 -3.15 14.95 4.07
CA ALA A 170 -2.88 14.10 2.91
C ALA A 170 -1.43 14.24 2.41
N TYR A 171 -0.86 15.46 2.45
CA TYR A 171 0.51 15.70 2.01
C TYR A 171 1.55 14.90 2.78
N LYS A 172 1.23 14.55 4.03
CA LYS A 172 2.11 13.78 4.88
C LYS A 172 1.72 12.29 4.89
N TRP A 173 0.43 12.02 5.06
CA TRP A 173 -0.07 10.66 5.24
C TRP A 173 0.01 9.81 3.97
N PHE A 174 -0.22 10.39 2.78
CA PHE A 174 -0.29 9.58 1.57
C PHE A 174 1.09 9.20 1.04
N PRO A 175 2.05 10.15 0.93
CA PRO A 175 3.41 9.83 0.49
C PRO A 175 4.16 8.85 1.41
N THR A 176 3.89 8.91 2.71
CA THR A 176 4.52 8.04 3.72
C THR A 176 3.74 6.76 3.97
N LEU A 177 2.65 6.53 3.24
CA LEU A 177 1.71 5.45 3.47
C LEU A 177 1.27 5.28 4.94
N PHE A 178 0.94 6.40 5.59
CA PHE A 178 0.64 6.54 7.03
C PHE A 178 1.78 6.15 7.96
N SER A 179 3.00 5.87 7.48
CA SER A 179 4.13 5.65 8.39
C SER A 179 4.47 6.90 9.19
N ASP A 180 4.06 8.09 8.74
CA ASP A 180 4.18 9.31 9.54
C ASP A 180 2.84 10.06 9.55
N VAL A 181 2.07 9.86 10.62
CA VAL A 181 0.77 10.51 10.82
C VAL A 181 0.85 11.81 11.63
N SER A 182 2.00 12.11 12.22
CA SER A 182 2.11 13.18 13.20
C SER A 182 1.97 14.56 12.56
N LEU A 183 1.11 15.42 13.09
CA LEU A 183 1.07 16.83 12.68
C LEU A 183 2.19 17.65 13.34
N MET A 184 2.52 17.30 14.58
CA MET A 184 3.60 17.89 15.36
C MET A 184 4.81 16.95 15.35
N ALA A 185 6.01 17.42 15.06
CA ALA A 185 7.15 16.59 14.64
C ALA A 185 7.72 15.58 15.67
N HIS A 186 7.11 15.38 16.85
CA HIS A 186 7.81 14.73 17.98
C HIS A 186 7.03 13.69 18.80
N ASN A 187 5.69 13.68 18.80
CA ASN A 187 4.99 13.03 19.92
C ASN A 187 3.92 11.98 19.57
N ALA A 188 3.65 11.71 18.29
CA ALA A 188 2.65 10.70 18.00
C ALA A 188 2.87 9.94 16.71
N GLN A 189 2.85 8.63 16.86
CA GLN A 189 2.77 7.69 15.77
C GLN A 189 1.56 6.80 16.02
N LEU A 190 1.08 6.18 14.96
CA LEU A 190 0.15 5.07 15.12
C LEU A 190 0.81 3.96 15.93
N ARG A 191 0.00 3.14 16.59
CA ARG A 191 0.47 1.84 17.05
C ARG A 191 1.03 1.05 15.87
N TYR A 192 2.09 0.29 16.11
CA TYR A 192 2.78 -0.42 15.04
C TYR A 192 1.90 -1.49 14.39
N ASP A 193 1.13 -2.24 15.19
CA ASP A 193 0.15 -3.22 14.72
C ASP A 193 -0.93 -2.58 13.82
N THR A 194 -1.43 -1.40 14.22
CA THR A 194 -2.39 -0.62 13.42
C THR A 194 -1.77 -0.12 12.12
N LEU A 195 -0.52 0.35 12.14
CA LEU A 195 0.20 0.76 10.93
C LEU A 195 0.34 -0.40 9.94
N LEU A 196 0.69 -1.60 10.41
CA LEU A 196 0.77 -2.79 9.55
C LEU A 196 -0.60 -3.17 8.97
N MET A 197 -1.68 -3.06 9.76
CA MET A 197 -3.05 -3.29 9.28
C MET A 197 -3.45 -2.29 8.18
N ILE A 198 -3.07 -1.02 8.35
CA ILE A 198 -3.26 0.01 7.33
C ILE A 198 -2.54 -0.36 6.02
N TRP A 199 -1.33 -0.90 6.11
CA TRP A 199 -0.59 -1.37 4.95
C TRP A 199 -1.27 -2.56 4.28
N ASP A 200 -1.81 -3.52 5.04
CA ASP A 200 -2.62 -4.61 4.49
C ASP A 200 -3.82 -4.08 3.68
N ILE A 201 -4.59 -3.16 4.27
CA ILE A 201 -5.77 -2.56 3.62
C ILE A 201 -5.36 -1.85 2.33
N ARG A 202 -4.29 -1.06 2.36
CA ARG A 202 -3.81 -0.31 1.19
C ARG A 202 -3.22 -1.21 0.10
N LEU A 203 -2.46 -2.23 0.45
CA LEU A 203 -1.91 -3.17 -0.52
C LEU A 203 -3.02 -4.02 -1.16
N LEU A 204 -4.07 -4.32 -0.39
CA LEU A 204 -5.25 -5.01 -0.90
C LEU A 204 -6.08 -4.11 -1.83
N MET A 205 -6.45 -2.92 -1.40
CA MET A 205 -7.44 -2.07 -2.10
C MET A 205 -6.81 -1.05 -3.07
N GLY A 206 -5.53 -0.76 -2.92
CA GLY A 206 -4.84 0.30 -3.65
C GLY A 206 -5.21 1.70 -3.14
N LEU A 207 -5.36 2.65 -4.07
CA LEU A 207 -5.60 4.06 -3.74
C LEU A 207 -6.91 4.29 -2.96
N GLU A 208 -7.95 3.51 -3.24
CA GLU A 208 -9.21 3.51 -2.46
C GLU A 208 -8.94 3.29 -0.97
N GLY A 209 -8.05 2.35 -0.65
CA GLY A 209 -7.68 2.03 0.72
C GLY A 209 -7.07 3.21 1.46
N ILE A 210 -6.36 4.14 0.80
CA ILE A 210 -5.83 5.32 1.50
C ILE A 210 -6.96 6.26 1.92
N PHE A 211 -7.97 6.47 1.06
CA PHE A 211 -9.14 7.28 1.40
C PHE A 211 -9.99 6.62 2.48
N CYS A 212 -10.26 5.31 2.37
CA CYS A 212 -11.05 4.58 3.36
C CYS A 212 -10.39 4.61 4.74
N VAL A 213 -9.07 4.38 4.81
CA VAL A 213 -8.34 4.48 6.07
C VAL A 213 -8.36 5.91 6.61
N SER A 214 -8.18 6.94 5.78
CA SER A 214 -8.27 8.33 6.23
C SER A 214 -9.63 8.64 6.87
N LEU A 215 -10.72 8.29 6.19
CA LEU A 215 -12.07 8.48 6.72
C LEU A 215 -12.30 7.71 8.01
N ALA A 216 -11.80 6.47 8.10
CA ALA A 216 -11.92 5.67 9.31
C ALA A 216 -11.18 6.30 10.50
N LEU A 217 -9.98 6.83 10.27
CA LEU A 217 -9.21 7.55 11.28
C LEU A 217 -9.93 8.84 11.73
N PHE A 218 -10.50 9.60 10.79
CA PHE A 218 -11.27 10.81 11.11
C PHE A 218 -12.57 10.50 11.85
N SER A 219 -13.32 9.51 11.39
CA SER A 219 -14.56 9.06 12.03
C SER A 219 -14.31 8.61 13.47
N THR A 220 -13.23 7.86 13.71
CA THR A 220 -12.83 7.44 15.06
C THR A 220 -12.50 8.64 15.95
N ALA A 221 -11.91 9.69 15.40
CA ALA A 221 -11.51 10.89 16.13
C ALA A 221 -12.60 11.98 16.23
N GLU A 222 -13.72 11.83 15.53
CA GLU A 222 -14.72 12.88 15.34
C GLU A 222 -15.25 13.43 16.65
N GLU A 223 -15.69 12.56 17.56
CA GLU A 223 -16.22 12.99 18.86
C GLU A 223 -15.19 13.80 19.67
N SER A 224 -13.91 13.38 19.66
CA SER A 224 -12.85 14.10 20.37
C SER A 224 -12.50 15.44 19.74
N VAL A 225 -12.54 15.53 18.40
CA VAL A 225 -12.22 16.77 17.67
C VAL A 225 -13.38 17.76 17.75
N VAL A 226 -14.62 17.32 17.57
CA VAL A 226 -15.80 18.19 17.72
C VAL A 226 -15.97 18.62 19.18
N GLY A 227 -15.66 17.73 20.13
CA GLY A 227 -15.79 17.98 21.56
C GLY A 227 -14.86 19.06 22.13
N VAL A 228 -13.81 19.50 21.41
CA VAL A 228 -12.96 20.62 21.89
C VAL A 228 -13.62 21.98 21.74
N GLY A 229 -14.64 22.10 20.88
CA GLY A 229 -15.41 23.32 20.65
C GLY A 229 -14.86 24.23 19.53
N PRO A 230 -15.67 25.19 19.05
CA PRO A 230 -15.39 25.98 17.85
C PRO A 230 -14.27 27.01 18.03
N ASP A 231 -14.00 27.47 19.25
CA ASP A 231 -12.93 28.44 19.54
C ASP A 231 -11.58 27.76 19.84
N ALA A 232 -11.48 26.45 19.62
CA ALA A 232 -10.27 25.69 19.92
C ALA A 232 -9.13 26.05 18.95
N SER A 233 -7.91 26.14 19.49
CA SER A 233 -6.72 26.39 18.66
C SER A 233 -6.40 25.19 17.78
N ALA A 234 -5.70 25.44 16.66
CA ALA A 234 -5.16 24.39 15.79
C ALA A 234 -4.34 23.33 16.56
N GLU A 235 -3.58 23.75 17.57
CA GLU A 235 -2.81 22.83 18.41
C GLU A 235 -3.73 21.91 19.23
N THR A 236 -4.81 22.46 19.79
CA THR A 236 -5.77 21.70 20.60
C THR A 236 -6.50 20.65 19.77
N VAL A 237 -7.00 21.05 18.59
CA VAL A 237 -7.66 20.14 17.63
C VAL A 237 -6.69 19.08 17.13
N SER A 238 -5.47 19.48 16.74
CA SER A 238 -4.43 18.53 16.31
C SER A 238 -4.11 17.51 17.39
N ASN A 239 -3.96 17.95 18.65
CA ASN A 239 -3.68 17.08 19.78
C ASN A 239 -4.85 16.11 20.06
N ALA A 240 -6.09 16.58 19.94
CA ALA A 240 -7.28 15.73 20.10
C ALA A 240 -7.32 14.61 19.05
N LEU A 241 -7.14 14.96 17.76
CA LEU A 241 -7.05 14.01 16.66
C LEU A 241 -5.94 12.99 16.90
N VAL A 242 -4.73 13.49 17.16
CA VAL A 242 -3.51 12.70 17.33
C VAL A 242 -3.61 11.73 18.52
N ARG A 243 -4.19 12.18 19.64
CA ARG A 243 -4.40 11.35 20.83
C ARG A 243 -5.28 10.15 20.51
N VAL A 244 -6.35 10.33 19.74
CA VAL A 244 -7.25 9.23 19.38
C VAL A 244 -6.57 8.26 18.41
N ILE A 245 -6.00 8.77 17.31
CA ILE A 245 -5.41 7.90 16.28
C ILE A 245 -4.19 7.12 16.80
N SER A 246 -3.42 7.67 17.75
CA SER A 246 -2.28 6.95 18.34
C SER A 246 -2.70 5.76 19.23
N GLN A 247 -3.98 5.66 19.58
CA GLN A 247 -4.52 4.62 20.46
C GLN A 247 -5.44 3.62 19.72
N ILE A 248 -5.85 3.92 18.49
CA ILE A 248 -6.77 3.07 17.73
C ILE A 248 -6.19 1.68 17.52
N ARG A 249 -6.99 0.65 17.84
CA ARG A 249 -6.59 -0.74 17.67
C ARG A 249 -6.90 -1.23 16.25
N PRO A 250 -6.20 -2.26 15.75
CA PRO A 250 -6.43 -2.79 14.40
C PRO A 250 -7.89 -3.21 14.14
N GLU A 251 -8.55 -3.83 15.11
CA GLU A 251 -9.94 -4.29 14.98
C GLU A 251 -10.95 -3.15 14.85
N ASP A 252 -10.74 -2.06 15.60
CA ASP A 252 -11.59 -0.88 15.57
C ASP A 252 -11.41 -0.15 14.23
N LEU A 253 -10.17 -0.06 13.76
CA LEU A 253 -9.86 0.48 12.44
C LEU A 253 -10.54 -0.32 11.32
N ILE A 254 -10.45 -1.66 11.33
CA ILE A 254 -11.08 -2.50 10.31
C ILE A 254 -12.59 -2.26 10.30
N THR A 255 -13.22 -2.23 11.49
CA THR A 255 -14.66 -2.00 11.63
C THR A 255 -15.06 -0.68 10.98
N SER A 256 -14.36 0.40 11.33
CA SER A 256 -14.61 1.73 10.75
C SER A 256 -14.33 1.79 9.24
N VAL A 257 -13.30 1.10 8.74
CA VAL A 257 -13.06 0.98 7.29
C VAL A 257 -14.20 0.25 6.57
N CYS A 258 -14.76 -0.80 7.16
CA CYS A 258 -15.94 -1.49 6.62
C CYS A 258 -17.16 -0.57 6.59
N GLU A 259 -17.42 0.18 7.65
CA GLU A 259 -18.52 1.17 7.69
C GLU A 259 -18.35 2.24 6.60
N VAL A 260 -17.14 2.79 6.42
CA VAL A 260 -16.84 3.74 5.36
C VAL A 260 -17.11 3.14 3.98
N LEU A 261 -16.73 1.87 3.76
CA LEU A 261 -16.98 1.19 2.49
C LEU A 261 -18.47 1.04 2.20
N GLU A 262 -19.29 0.78 3.22
CA GLU A 262 -20.74 0.62 3.08
C GLU A 262 -21.45 1.97 2.90
N LEU A 263 -21.05 2.98 3.66
CA LEU A 263 -21.80 4.23 3.80
C LEU A 263 -21.30 5.36 2.88
N CYS A 264 -20.02 5.37 2.49
CA CYS A 264 -19.49 6.47 1.69
C CYS A 264 -19.92 6.39 0.23
N SER A 265 -20.70 7.39 -0.20
CA SER A 265 -21.26 7.51 -1.55
C SER A 265 -20.56 8.54 -2.43
N HIS A 266 -19.38 9.05 -2.03
CA HIS A 266 -18.67 10.03 -2.83
C HIS A 266 -18.28 9.45 -4.21
N HIS A 267 -18.55 10.20 -5.27
CA HIS A 267 -18.43 9.72 -6.65
C HIS A 267 -17.01 9.24 -7.01
N VAL A 268 -15.97 9.89 -6.49
CA VAL A 268 -14.58 9.47 -6.68
C VAL A 268 -14.30 8.13 -6.02
N LEU A 269 -14.75 7.94 -4.77
CA LEU A 269 -14.58 6.68 -4.05
C LEU A 269 -15.35 5.55 -4.72
N LEU A 270 -16.57 5.80 -5.19
CA LEU A 270 -17.33 4.83 -6.00
C LEU A 270 -16.59 4.46 -7.28
N LYS A 271 -15.99 5.42 -7.98
CA LYS A 271 -15.19 5.16 -9.20
C LYS A 271 -13.94 4.34 -8.89
N LEU A 272 -13.21 4.68 -7.82
CA LEU A 272 -12.03 3.93 -7.36
C LEU A 272 -12.40 2.48 -7.00
N ARG A 273 -13.50 2.29 -6.26
CA ARG A 273 -14.06 1.00 -5.87
C ARG A 273 -14.44 0.14 -7.07
N ASN A 274 -15.18 0.72 -8.00
CA ASN A 274 -15.55 0.03 -9.23
C ASN A 274 -14.32 -0.34 -10.07
N GLY A 275 -13.31 0.53 -10.13
CA GLY A 275 -12.03 0.23 -10.76
C GLY A 275 -11.29 -0.93 -10.07
N HIS A 276 -11.27 -0.95 -8.73
CA HIS A 276 -10.68 -2.03 -7.95
C HIS A 276 -11.38 -3.37 -8.21
N ARG A 277 -12.73 -3.40 -8.16
CA ARG A 277 -13.54 -4.59 -8.47
C ARG A 277 -13.23 -5.16 -9.85
N ARG A 278 -13.13 -4.30 -10.89
CA ARG A 278 -12.77 -4.74 -12.25
C ARG A 278 -11.38 -5.38 -12.29
N ARG A 279 -10.38 -4.81 -11.60
CA ARG A 279 -9.02 -5.37 -11.57
C ARG A 279 -8.97 -6.75 -10.92
N LEU A 280 -9.71 -6.94 -9.81
CA LEU A 280 -9.82 -8.25 -9.18
C LEU A 280 -10.40 -9.27 -10.16
N GLN A 281 -11.52 -8.94 -10.83
CA GLN A 281 -12.14 -9.83 -11.82
C GLN A 281 -11.21 -10.18 -12.99
N ILE A 282 -10.45 -9.22 -13.51
CA ILE A 282 -9.48 -9.44 -14.61
C ILE A 282 -8.30 -10.30 -14.13
N GLY A 283 -7.76 -10.04 -12.93
CA GLY A 283 -6.69 -10.84 -12.34
C GLY A 283 -7.11 -12.30 -12.16
N TYR A 284 -8.34 -12.54 -11.69
CA TYR A 284 -8.90 -13.88 -11.57
C TYR A 284 -9.11 -14.57 -12.93
N ALA A 285 -9.51 -13.82 -13.96
CA ALA A 285 -9.64 -14.37 -15.30
C ALA A 285 -8.28 -14.81 -15.88
N ARG A 286 -7.21 -14.01 -15.70
CA ARG A 286 -5.85 -14.39 -16.12
C ARG A 286 -5.33 -15.61 -15.36
N GLN A 287 -5.53 -15.66 -14.04
CA GLN A 287 -5.08 -16.80 -13.22
C GLN A 287 -5.81 -18.11 -13.59
N LYS A 288 -7.09 -18.04 -13.96
CA LYS A 288 -7.85 -19.19 -14.47
C LYS A 288 -7.38 -19.66 -15.85
N TYR A 289 -6.88 -18.76 -16.70
CA TYR A 289 -6.33 -19.10 -18.02
C TYR A 289 -4.89 -19.65 -17.94
N ASP A 290 -4.04 -19.12 -17.05
CA ASP A 290 -2.67 -19.62 -16.85
C ASP A 290 -2.62 -20.96 -16.08
N GLY A 291 -3.61 -21.22 -15.21
CA GLY A 291 -3.80 -22.52 -14.56
C GLY A 291 -4.21 -23.66 -15.51
N VAL A 292 -4.81 -23.33 -16.66
CA VAL A 292 -5.15 -24.32 -17.71
C VAL A 292 -3.93 -24.63 -18.60
N ARG A 293 -2.95 -23.73 -18.69
CA ARG A 293 -1.72 -23.94 -19.47
C ARG A 293 -0.60 -24.66 -18.71
N SER A 294 -0.71 -24.84 -17.40
CA SER A 294 0.34 -25.42 -16.55
C SER A 294 0.11 -26.89 -16.16
N SER A 295 -0.90 -27.57 -16.75
CA SER A 295 -1.18 -29.00 -16.50
C SER A 295 -1.05 -29.93 -17.73
N SER A 296 -0.36 -29.51 -18.79
CA SER A 296 0.08 -30.44 -19.85
C SER A 296 1.58 -30.28 -20.10
N GLY A 297 2.33 -31.32 -19.75
CA GLY A 297 3.80 -31.39 -19.79
C GLY A 297 4.44 -31.14 -21.14
N GLY A 298 5.76 -30.94 -21.09
CA GLY A 298 6.57 -30.46 -22.20
C GLY A 298 6.97 -31.49 -23.27
N SER A 299 7.83 -30.99 -24.16
CA SER A 299 8.68 -31.65 -25.17
C SER A 299 8.24 -31.46 -26.64
N SER A 300 9.02 -30.62 -27.33
CA SER A 300 9.58 -30.82 -28.68
C SER A 300 8.67 -30.97 -29.91
N SER A 301 8.80 -29.97 -30.79
CA SER A 301 8.75 -30.00 -32.26
C SER A 301 8.44 -31.32 -32.98
N SER A 302 7.38 -31.37 -33.80
CA SER A 302 7.42 -31.74 -35.23
C SER A 302 6.02 -31.77 -35.87
N ARG A 303 6.01 -31.62 -37.19
CA ARG A 303 4.84 -31.56 -38.10
C ARG A 303 4.22 -32.95 -38.36
N LEU A 304 2.98 -32.90 -38.85
CA LEU A 304 2.27 -33.82 -39.77
C LEU A 304 1.39 -34.95 -39.22
N ALA A 305 0.23 -35.05 -39.90
CA ALA A 305 -0.59 -36.22 -40.22
C ALA A 305 -1.67 -36.72 -39.23
N ARG A 306 -2.91 -36.30 -39.55
CA ARG A 306 -4.12 -37.10 -39.83
C ARG A 306 -4.22 -38.57 -39.34
N LEU A 307 -5.43 -38.81 -38.82
CA LEU A 307 -6.33 -39.99 -38.93
C LEU A 307 -6.34 -41.04 -37.80
N SER A 308 -7.59 -41.31 -37.38
CA SER A 308 -8.15 -42.57 -36.87
C SER A 308 -8.30 -42.75 -35.35
N SER A 309 -9.56 -42.69 -34.89
CA SER A 309 -10.10 -43.49 -33.76
C SER A 309 -10.14 -44.99 -34.15
N PRO A 310 -10.52 -45.98 -33.30
CA PRO A 310 -11.20 -45.91 -31.98
C PRO A 310 -10.77 -46.95 -30.91
N GLY A 311 -11.32 -46.84 -29.70
CA GLY A 311 -11.75 -48.02 -28.91
C GLY A 311 -11.19 -48.22 -27.50
N ALA A 312 -12.11 -48.61 -26.60
CA ALA A 312 -11.97 -49.26 -25.29
C ALA A 312 -11.51 -48.40 -24.07
N SER A 313 -12.31 -48.13 -23.03
CA SER A 313 -13.10 -48.98 -22.11
C SER A 313 -12.34 -49.37 -20.83
N VAL A 314 -12.82 -48.82 -19.68
CA VAL A 314 -12.90 -49.46 -18.35
C VAL A 314 -11.54 -49.62 -17.63
N ARG A 315 -11.32 -49.15 -16.38
CA ARG A 315 -11.98 -49.55 -15.12
C ARG A 315 -11.53 -48.62 -13.98
N ALA A 316 -12.47 -48.23 -13.13
CA ALA A 316 -12.19 -47.79 -11.77
C ALA A 316 -12.08 -49.03 -10.87
N ASP A 317 -11.19 -49.00 -9.88
CA ASP A 317 -11.58 -49.46 -8.54
C ASP A 317 -10.72 -48.80 -7.45
N PRO A 318 -11.32 -48.49 -6.29
CA PRO A 318 -10.69 -47.86 -5.13
C PRO A 318 -10.31 -48.91 -4.08
N SER A 319 -9.25 -48.65 -3.31
CA SER A 319 -9.17 -49.02 -1.88
C SER A 319 -7.76 -48.80 -1.34
N ALA A 320 -7.67 -48.05 -0.23
CA ALA A 320 -6.97 -48.48 0.98
C ALA A 320 -7.07 -47.34 2.00
N ALA A 321 -7.98 -47.54 2.95
CA ALA A 321 -8.11 -46.76 4.15
C ALA A 321 -7.03 -47.15 5.18
N ALA A 322 -6.84 -46.22 6.11
CA ALA A 322 -6.41 -46.41 7.50
C ALA A 322 -4.91 -46.60 7.78
N SER A 323 -4.31 -45.54 8.34
CA SER A 323 -3.59 -45.63 9.60
C SER A 323 -3.60 -44.27 10.30
N ALA A 324 -4.36 -44.20 11.39
CA ALA A 324 -4.37 -43.10 12.33
C ALA A 324 -3.12 -43.15 13.23
N SER A 325 -2.51 -42.00 13.51
CA SER A 325 -1.70 -41.82 14.72
C SER A 325 -1.83 -40.39 15.22
N ALA A 326 -2.16 -40.28 16.49
CA ALA A 326 -2.46 -39.07 17.24
C ALA A 326 -1.35 -38.01 17.21
N ALA A 327 -1.74 -36.75 17.04
CA ALA A 327 -0.90 -35.59 17.36
C ALA A 327 -1.76 -34.45 17.91
N ARG A 328 -1.59 -34.23 19.22
CA ARG A 328 -1.72 -32.99 20.00
C ARG A 328 -2.59 -31.87 19.41
N GLU A 329 -3.69 -31.59 20.10
CA GLU A 329 -4.44 -30.34 20.02
C GLU A 329 -3.51 -29.14 20.24
N SER A 330 -3.31 -28.35 19.19
CA SER A 330 -2.68 -27.03 19.21
C SER A 330 -3.78 -25.96 19.41
N PRO A 331 -3.46 -24.86 20.12
CA PRO A 331 -4.46 -23.84 20.46
C PRO A 331 -4.99 -23.17 19.19
N SER A 332 -6.32 -22.99 19.16
CA SER A 332 -7.10 -22.52 18.02
C SER A 332 -6.50 -21.29 17.36
N THR A 333 -6.27 -21.41 16.05
CA THR A 333 -5.61 -20.45 15.17
C THR A 333 -6.27 -19.06 15.15
N ALA A 334 -5.43 -18.03 15.28
CA ALA A 334 -5.70 -16.60 15.39
C ALA A 334 -6.19 -15.92 14.09
N PHE A 335 -7.23 -16.46 13.44
CA PHE A 335 -7.80 -15.88 12.22
C PHE A 335 -9.28 -15.53 12.40
N MET A 336 -9.67 -14.36 11.92
CA MET A 336 -11.07 -14.01 11.72
C MET A 336 -11.49 -14.41 10.31
N THR A 337 -12.69 -14.97 10.17
CA THR A 337 -13.23 -15.30 8.85
C THR A 337 -14.27 -14.27 8.45
N VAL A 338 -14.01 -13.50 7.40
CA VAL A 338 -14.95 -12.50 6.86
C VAL A 338 -15.61 -13.07 5.62
N LYS A 339 -16.93 -13.07 5.60
CA LYS A 339 -17.71 -13.50 4.43
C LYS A 339 -17.99 -12.28 3.56
N ASP A 340 -17.48 -12.29 2.33
CA ASP A 340 -17.91 -11.32 1.33
C ASP A 340 -19.37 -11.62 0.95
N LEU A 341 -20.22 -10.61 1.14
CA LEU A 341 -21.66 -10.73 0.95
C LEU A 341 -22.04 -10.86 -0.54
N ASP A 342 -21.21 -10.36 -1.46
CA ASP A 342 -21.49 -10.40 -2.89
C ASP A 342 -21.02 -11.71 -3.55
N SER A 343 -19.85 -12.24 -3.17
CA SER A 343 -19.31 -13.49 -3.75
C SER A 343 -19.61 -14.74 -2.92
N GLY A 344 -20.07 -14.57 -1.67
CA GLY A 344 -20.33 -15.64 -0.72
C GLY A 344 -19.07 -16.33 -0.17
N LYS A 345 -17.87 -15.87 -0.53
CA LYS A 345 -16.60 -16.49 -0.14
C LYS A 345 -16.10 -16.00 1.22
N LEU A 346 -15.37 -16.89 1.89
CA LEU A 346 -14.80 -16.69 3.22
C LEU A 346 -13.31 -16.34 3.12
N PHE A 347 -12.93 -15.18 3.64
CA PHE A 347 -11.56 -14.69 3.73
C PHE A 347 -11.04 -14.89 5.15
N LYS A 348 -9.82 -15.41 5.31
CA LYS A 348 -9.16 -15.52 6.61
C LYS A 348 -8.24 -14.32 6.79
N ILE A 349 -8.61 -13.43 7.71
CA ILE A 349 -7.83 -12.26 8.10
C ILE A 349 -7.09 -12.61 9.39
N SER A 350 -5.79 -12.32 9.45
CA SER A 350 -5.02 -12.53 10.67
C SER A 350 -5.46 -11.55 11.75
N ARG A 351 -5.71 -12.04 12.98
CA ARG A 351 -5.96 -11.18 14.14
C ARG A 351 -4.67 -10.59 14.74
N SER A 352 -3.50 -11.06 14.31
CA SER A 352 -2.22 -10.70 14.92
C SER A 352 -1.48 -9.53 14.26
N GLY A 353 -2.08 -8.84 13.27
CA GLY A 353 -1.40 -7.77 12.53
C GLY A 353 -0.20 -8.23 11.70
N SER A 354 -0.10 -9.54 11.41
CA SER A 354 0.90 -10.10 10.52
C SER A 354 0.46 -9.84 9.07
N MET A 355 1.20 -8.99 8.36
CA MET A 355 0.90 -8.59 6.99
C MET A 355 0.68 -9.83 6.09
N LEU A 356 -0.44 -9.87 5.37
CA LEU A 356 -0.78 -10.99 4.48
C LEU A 356 -0.03 -10.85 3.16
N LEU A 357 1.26 -11.17 3.17
CA LEU A 357 2.04 -11.23 1.94
C LEU A 357 1.73 -12.53 1.15
N PRO A 358 1.68 -12.48 -0.20
CA PRO A 358 1.63 -13.69 -1.00
C PRO A 358 2.84 -14.55 -0.68
N VAL A 359 2.63 -15.82 -0.31
CA VAL A 359 3.70 -16.79 -0.16
C VAL A 359 4.31 -17.02 -1.54
N MET A 360 5.40 -16.33 -1.84
CA MET A 360 6.25 -16.69 -2.97
C MET A 360 6.87 -18.03 -2.62
N LYS A 361 6.41 -19.10 -3.28
CA LYS A 361 7.11 -20.38 -3.23
C LYS A 361 8.53 -20.11 -3.74
N ALA A 362 9.52 -20.31 -2.86
CA ALA A 362 10.90 -20.42 -3.27
C ALA A 362 10.97 -21.50 -4.36
N VAL A 363 11.53 -21.14 -5.53
CA VAL A 363 11.82 -22.06 -6.62
C VAL A 363 13.15 -22.76 -6.34
#